data_AF-A0A8T1GUU0-F1
#
_entry.id   AF-A0A8T1GUU0-F1
#
_cell.length_a   1.000
_cell.length_b   1.000
_cell.length_c   1.000
_cell.angle_alpha   90.00
_cell.angle_beta   90.00
_cell.angle_gamma   90.00
#
_symmetry.space_group_name_H-M   'P 1'
#
loop_
_entity.id
_entity.type
_entity.pdbx_description
1 polymer ?
#
loop_
_entity_poly.entity_id
_entity_poly.type
_entity_poly.pdbx_seq_one_letter_code
_entity_poly.pdbx_strand_id
1 'polypeptide(L)'
;MHAITNNAEACVREFLLRTHAATGGKPLFALDHMDDGTPIQLTVTIDPDTASAHFDFSGTGEEGYHSFNAPQAITRSATLYVLRCLINQDIPLNEGCLRPLKFTIPAGSILNPSPTAAVCAGNPITSQRVTDVVIKAFEACAASQGDCNVVSFGIDGNI
;
A
#
# COMPACT_ATOMS: atom_id res chain seq x y z
N MET A 1 -23.56 10.21 -8.15
CA MET A 1 -22.33 9.89 -7.39
C MET A 1 -22.17 8.40 -7.12
N HIS A 2 -23.21 7.67 -6.66
CA HIS A 2 -23.13 6.22 -6.37
C HIS A 2 -22.75 5.32 -7.55
N ALA A 3 -23.26 5.60 -8.77
CA ALA A 3 -22.93 4.81 -9.96
C ALA A 3 -21.42 4.78 -10.27
N ILE A 4 -20.73 5.91 -10.08
CA ILE A 4 -19.29 6.03 -10.32
C ILE A 4 -18.50 5.19 -9.29
N THR A 5 -18.91 5.26 -8.01
CA THR A 5 -18.28 4.46 -6.95
C THR A 5 -18.51 2.95 -7.13
N ASN A 6 -19.69 2.56 -7.59
CA ASN A 6 -20.02 1.14 -7.82
C ASN A 6 -19.26 0.57 -9.02
N ASN A 7 -19.05 1.37 -10.06
CA ASN A 7 -18.22 0.97 -11.20
C ASN A 7 -16.77 0.73 -10.78
N ALA A 8 -16.20 1.64 -9.99
CA ALA A 8 -14.84 1.50 -9.47
C ALA A 8 -14.69 0.22 -8.62
N GLU A 9 -15.65 -0.05 -7.75
CA GLU A 9 -15.71 -1.30 -6.98
C GLU A 9 -15.74 -2.54 -7.88
N ALA A 10 -16.62 -2.55 -8.90
CA ALA A 10 -16.77 -3.69 -9.81
C ALA A 10 -15.47 -4.01 -10.58
N CYS A 11 -14.76 -2.99 -11.08
CA CYS A 11 -13.49 -3.18 -11.78
C CYS A 11 -12.41 -3.79 -10.86
N VAL A 12 -12.33 -3.35 -9.60
CA VAL A 12 -11.41 -3.94 -8.63
C VAL A 12 -11.75 -5.40 -8.37
N ARG A 13 -13.03 -5.72 -8.16
CA ARG A 13 -13.50 -7.10 -7.95
C ARG A 13 -13.15 -8.00 -9.12
N GLU A 14 -13.37 -7.54 -10.35
CA GLU A 14 -13.01 -8.27 -11.56
C GLU A 14 -11.50 -8.53 -11.64
N PHE A 15 -10.68 -7.51 -11.37
CA PHE A 15 -9.22 -7.65 -11.33
C PHE A 15 -8.76 -8.68 -10.29
N LEU A 16 -9.36 -8.68 -9.09
CA LEU A 16 -9.05 -9.65 -8.04
C LEU A 16 -9.37 -11.08 -8.49
N LEU A 17 -10.53 -11.31 -9.11
CA LEU A 17 -10.91 -12.63 -9.62
C LEU A 17 -9.96 -13.12 -10.72
N ARG A 18 -9.57 -12.24 -11.65
CA ARG A 18 -8.58 -12.55 -12.69
C ARG A 18 -7.22 -12.91 -12.07
N THR A 19 -6.80 -12.16 -11.06
CA THR A 19 -5.54 -12.40 -10.33
C THR A 19 -5.59 -13.75 -9.61
N HIS A 20 -6.66 -14.05 -8.88
CA HIS A 20 -6.85 -15.33 -8.19
C HIS A 20 -6.80 -16.50 -9.18
N ALA A 21 -7.44 -16.38 -10.34
CA ALA A 21 -7.40 -17.41 -11.39
C ALA A 21 -5.97 -17.59 -11.93
N ALA A 22 -5.24 -16.50 -12.19
CA ALA A 22 -3.87 -16.55 -12.69
C ALA A 22 -2.88 -17.17 -11.70
N THR A 23 -3.08 -16.97 -10.40
CA THR A 23 -2.20 -17.50 -9.34
C THR A 23 -2.61 -18.89 -8.87
N GLY A 24 -3.71 -19.44 -9.38
CA GLY A 24 -4.30 -20.69 -8.88
C GLY A 24 -4.74 -20.60 -7.42
N GLY A 25 -5.17 -19.40 -6.99
CA GLY A 25 -5.63 -19.11 -5.63
C GLY A 25 -4.52 -19.06 -4.58
N LYS A 26 -3.24 -19.14 -4.98
CA LYS A 26 -2.12 -18.98 -4.04
C LYS A 26 -2.06 -17.53 -3.55
N PRO A 27 -1.78 -17.30 -2.25
CA PRO A 27 -1.50 -15.97 -1.75
C PRO A 27 -0.31 -15.34 -2.46
N LEU A 28 -0.40 -14.04 -2.69
CA LEU A 28 0.72 -13.23 -3.16
C LEU A 28 1.58 -12.84 -1.97
N PHE A 29 2.90 -12.74 -2.16
CA PHE A 29 3.82 -12.39 -1.10
C PHE A 29 4.96 -11.50 -1.61
N ALA A 30 5.31 -10.49 -0.84
CA ALA A 30 6.53 -9.74 -1.03
C ALA A 30 7.12 -9.27 0.31
N LEU A 31 8.44 -9.22 0.34
CA LEU A 31 9.23 -8.63 1.40
C LEU A 31 10.31 -7.76 0.75
N ASP A 32 10.48 -6.57 1.31
CA ASP A 32 11.61 -5.71 1.05
C ASP A 32 11.98 -4.92 2.32
N HIS A 33 13.05 -4.16 2.27
CA HIS A 33 13.56 -3.41 3.43
C HIS A 33 13.70 -1.93 3.10
N MET A 34 13.48 -1.10 4.11
CA MET A 34 13.96 0.28 4.13
C MET A 34 15.50 0.29 4.18
N ASP A 35 16.13 1.44 3.88
CA ASP A 35 17.59 1.57 3.89
C ASP A 35 18.24 1.28 5.26
N ASP A 36 17.47 1.48 6.34
CA ASP A 36 17.90 1.15 7.71
C ASP A 36 17.69 -0.33 8.09
N GLY A 37 17.21 -1.15 7.15
CA GLY A 37 16.93 -2.57 7.35
C GLY A 37 15.55 -2.88 7.91
N THR A 38 14.68 -1.88 8.14
CA THR A 38 13.31 -2.13 8.61
C THR A 38 12.49 -2.89 7.54
N PRO A 39 11.89 -4.05 7.86
CA PRO A 39 11.15 -4.83 6.86
C PRO A 39 9.79 -4.21 6.54
N ILE A 40 9.44 -4.18 5.26
CA ILE A 40 8.09 -3.96 4.75
C ILE A 40 7.63 -5.27 4.11
N GLN A 41 6.66 -5.95 4.74
CA GLN A 41 6.18 -7.25 4.30
C GLN A 41 4.70 -7.19 3.95
N LEU A 42 4.31 -7.81 2.85
CA LEU A 42 2.92 -7.93 2.42
C LEU A 42 2.60 -9.37 2.04
N THR A 43 1.49 -9.87 2.57
CA THR A 43 0.76 -11.03 2.05
C THR A 43 -0.59 -10.58 1.52
N VAL A 44 -0.95 -10.95 0.29
CA VAL A 44 -2.29 -10.69 -0.27
C VAL A 44 -3.04 -11.99 -0.44
N THR A 45 -4.19 -12.13 0.23
CA THR A 45 -5.10 -13.27 0.05
C THR A 45 -6.37 -12.80 -0.65
N ILE A 46 -6.77 -13.49 -1.72
CA ILE A 46 -7.97 -13.16 -2.50
C ILE A 46 -9.04 -14.22 -2.26
N ASP A 47 -10.21 -13.77 -1.81
CA ASP A 47 -11.42 -14.58 -1.66
C ASP A 47 -12.26 -14.48 -2.95
N PRO A 48 -12.38 -15.58 -3.73
CA PRO A 48 -13.14 -15.56 -4.98
C PRO A 48 -14.65 -15.54 -4.76
N ASP A 49 -15.16 -16.01 -3.61
CA ASP A 49 -16.60 -16.07 -3.35
C ASP A 49 -17.16 -14.67 -3.09
N THR A 50 -16.40 -13.85 -2.36
CA THR A 50 -16.76 -12.47 -2.07
C THR A 50 -16.12 -11.45 -3.01
N ALA A 51 -15.27 -11.90 -3.94
CA ALA A 51 -14.42 -11.07 -4.80
C ALA A 51 -13.72 -9.95 -4.00
N SER A 52 -13.13 -10.32 -2.86
CA SER A 52 -12.45 -9.39 -1.94
C SER A 52 -11.01 -9.81 -1.70
N ALA A 53 -10.18 -8.88 -1.25
CA ALA A 53 -8.78 -9.15 -0.95
C ALA A 53 -8.38 -8.62 0.41
N HIS A 54 -7.54 -9.38 1.10
CA HIS A 54 -6.93 -8.99 2.37
C HIS A 54 -5.45 -8.73 2.17
N PHE A 55 -5.05 -7.49 2.44
CA PHE A 55 -3.67 -7.01 2.44
C PHE A 55 -3.14 -7.06 3.87
N ASP A 56 -2.29 -8.05 4.15
CA ASP A 56 -1.75 -8.28 5.47
C ASP A 56 -0.29 -7.81 5.55
N PHE A 57 -0.08 -6.75 6.32
CA PHE A 57 1.23 -6.16 6.60
C PHE A 57 1.83 -6.62 7.95
N SER A 58 1.35 -7.73 8.53
CA SER A 58 1.73 -8.16 9.88
C SER A 58 3.22 -8.42 10.11
N GLY A 59 3.99 -8.72 9.05
CA GLY A 59 5.45 -8.90 9.15
C GLY A 59 6.26 -7.61 9.03
N THR A 60 5.62 -6.45 9.00
CA THR A 60 6.28 -5.15 8.89
C THR A 60 6.92 -4.73 10.21
N GLY A 61 8.09 -4.10 10.14
CA GLY A 61 8.89 -3.69 11.30
C GLY A 61 8.25 -2.61 12.16
N GLU A 62 8.79 -2.44 13.37
CA GLU A 62 8.37 -1.45 14.36
C GLU A 62 8.61 -0.01 13.89
N GLU A 63 7.93 0.94 14.51
CA GLU A 63 8.23 2.36 14.34
C GLU A 63 9.65 2.70 14.81
N GLY A 64 10.29 3.66 14.14
CA GLY A 64 11.66 4.07 14.45
C GLY A 64 11.77 5.50 14.97
N TYR A 65 12.89 5.80 15.63
CA TYR A 65 13.30 7.15 16.06
C TYR A 65 13.82 7.99 14.87
N HIS A 66 13.04 8.06 13.80
CA HIS A 66 13.34 8.74 12.55
C HIS A 66 12.06 9.27 11.91
N SER A 67 12.15 10.01 10.81
CA SER A 67 10.98 10.59 10.13
C SER A 67 10.28 9.66 9.13
N PHE A 68 10.77 8.44 8.91
CA PHE A 68 10.23 7.49 7.93
C PHE A 68 8.91 6.84 8.36
N ASN A 69 8.39 7.10 9.56
CA ASN A 69 7.12 6.50 9.97
C ASN A 69 5.98 7.02 9.09
N ALA A 70 5.07 6.13 8.67
CA ALA A 70 3.99 6.43 7.76
C ALA A 70 2.63 6.08 8.40
N PRO A 71 1.71 7.04 8.54
CA PRO A 71 0.35 6.74 8.99
C PRO A 71 -0.35 5.76 8.04
N GLN A 72 -1.28 4.95 8.56
CA GLN A 72 -2.01 3.93 7.78
C GLN A 72 -2.64 4.46 6.47
N ALA A 73 -3.05 5.72 6.45
CA ALA A 73 -3.61 6.37 5.27
C ALA A 73 -2.63 6.36 4.08
N ILE A 74 -1.33 6.49 4.33
CA ILE A 74 -0.28 6.43 3.31
C ILE A 74 -0.20 5.03 2.71
N THR A 75 -0.18 3.98 3.53
CA THR A 75 -0.16 2.58 3.07
C THR A 75 -1.36 2.24 2.20
N ARG A 76 -2.57 2.66 2.62
CA ARG A 76 -3.81 2.45 1.85
C ARG A 76 -3.76 3.22 0.52
N SER A 77 -3.27 4.46 0.53
CA SER A 77 -3.15 5.29 -0.68
C SER A 77 -2.14 4.70 -1.68
N ALA A 78 -0.97 4.26 -1.21
CA ALA A 78 0.03 3.60 -2.04
C ALA A 78 -0.51 2.30 -2.67
N THR A 79 -1.22 1.49 -1.89
CA THR A 79 -1.88 0.27 -2.39
C THR A 79 -2.90 0.59 -3.49
N LEU A 80 -3.74 1.60 -3.27
CA LEU A 80 -4.72 2.05 -4.26
C LEU A 80 -4.06 2.54 -5.55
N TYR A 81 -2.98 3.31 -5.44
CA TYR A 81 -2.20 3.76 -6.58
C TYR A 81 -1.73 2.58 -7.43
N VAL A 82 -1.14 1.56 -6.81
CA VAL A 82 -0.67 0.37 -7.53
C VAL A 82 -1.82 -0.37 -8.19
N LEU A 83 -2.92 -0.61 -7.48
CA LEU A 83 -4.10 -1.27 -8.06
C LEU A 83 -4.62 -0.48 -9.27
N ARG A 84 -4.63 0.85 -9.21
CA ARG A 84 -5.06 1.69 -10.34
C ARG A 84 -4.15 1.52 -11.56
N CYS A 85 -2.85 1.38 -11.35
CA CYS A 85 -1.89 1.09 -12.42
C CYS A 85 -2.11 -0.31 -13.03
N LEU A 86 -2.42 -1.31 -12.21
CA LEU A 86 -2.56 -2.70 -12.66
C LEU A 86 -3.91 -3.01 -13.33
N ILE A 87 -5.00 -2.35 -12.92
CA ILE A 87 -6.36 -2.66 -13.42
C ILE A 87 -6.51 -2.33 -14.93
N ASN A 88 -5.63 -1.50 -15.51
CA ASN A 88 -5.58 -1.18 -16.95
C ASN A 88 -6.97 -0.86 -17.58
N GLN A 89 -7.84 -0.21 -16.81
CA GLN A 89 -9.14 0.30 -17.25
C GLN A 89 -9.26 1.76 -16.84
N ASP A 90 -10.09 2.52 -17.54
CA ASP A 90 -10.33 3.93 -17.21
C ASP A 90 -11.34 4.06 -16.06
N ILE A 91 -10.86 3.79 -14.83
CA ILE A 91 -11.63 3.91 -13.59
C ILE A 91 -11.31 5.22 -12.87
N PRO A 92 -12.31 6.03 -12.48
CA PRO A 92 -12.07 7.18 -11.62
C PRO A 92 -11.65 6.70 -10.23
N LEU A 93 -10.48 7.15 -9.74
CA LEU A 93 -9.98 6.80 -8.42
C LEU A 93 -10.90 7.39 -7.35
N ASN A 94 -11.59 6.52 -6.60
CA ASN A 94 -12.49 6.93 -5.52
C ASN A 94 -12.60 5.82 -4.46
N GLU A 95 -13.31 6.11 -3.37
CA GLU A 95 -13.50 5.19 -2.23
C GLU A 95 -14.12 3.84 -2.61
N GLY A 96 -14.86 3.75 -3.72
CA GLY A 96 -15.37 2.49 -4.27
C GLY A 96 -14.27 1.45 -4.51
N CYS A 97 -13.06 1.88 -4.88
CA CYS A 97 -11.92 0.99 -5.05
C CYS A 97 -11.47 0.31 -3.74
N LEU A 98 -11.75 0.92 -2.59
CA LEU A 98 -11.36 0.40 -1.27
C LEU A 98 -12.37 -0.59 -0.70
N ARG A 99 -13.63 -0.53 -1.11
CA ARG A 99 -14.70 -1.37 -0.53
C ARG A 99 -14.41 -2.88 -0.52
N PRO A 100 -13.81 -3.48 -1.58
CA PRO A 100 -13.48 -4.91 -1.56
C PRO A 100 -12.13 -5.22 -0.88
N LEU A 101 -11.44 -4.22 -0.33
CA LEU A 101 -10.08 -4.36 0.20
C LEU A 101 -10.11 -4.27 1.73
N LYS A 102 -9.51 -5.26 2.38
CA LYS A 102 -9.27 -5.28 3.83
C LYS A 102 -7.78 -5.13 4.09
N PHE A 103 -7.43 -4.49 5.20
CA PHE A 103 -6.05 -4.23 5.58
C PHE A 103 -5.80 -4.66 7.02
N THR A 104 -4.72 -5.41 7.25
CA THR A 104 -4.11 -5.57 8.58
C THR A 104 -2.80 -4.80 8.59
N ILE A 105 -2.69 -3.78 9.44
CA ILE A 105 -1.48 -2.98 9.63
C ILE A 105 -1.20 -2.90 11.13
N PRO A 106 -0.17 -3.59 11.66
CA PRO A 106 0.07 -3.69 13.10
C PRO A 106 0.27 -2.33 13.76
N ALA A 107 -0.43 -2.07 14.87
CA ALA A 107 -0.18 -0.87 15.67
C ALA A 107 1.25 -0.87 16.22
N GLY A 108 1.93 0.28 16.16
CA GLY A 108 3.33 0.43 16.54
C GLY A 108 4.32 -0.01 15.45
N SER A 109 3.84 -0.38 14.26
CA SER A 109 4.73 -0.59 13.09
C SER A 109 5.09 0.72 12.42
N ILE A 110 6.14 0.72 11.60
CA ILE A 110 6.50 1.86 10.73
C ILE A 110 5.34 2.31 9.82
N LEU A 111 4.34 1.44 9.55
CA LEU A 111 3.15 1.74 8.72
C LEU A 111 1.88 2.09 9.53
N ASN A 112 1.94 2.03 10.86
CA ASN A 112 0.89 2.44 11.76
C ASN A 112 1.51 2.88 13.09
N PRO A 113 2.29 3.98 13.07
CA PRO A 113 3.04 4.43 14.22
C PRO A 113 2.14 5.06 15.29
N SER A 114 2.70 5.22 16.48
CA SER A 114 2.15 5.99 17.58
C SER A 114 1.96 7.46 17.19
N PRO A 115 1.01 8.18 17.82
CA PRO A 115 0.76 9.58 17.53
C PRO A 115 1.94 10.53 17.78
N THR A 116 2.96 10.07 18.51
CA THR A 116 4.16 10.83 18.88
C THR A 116 5.32 10.64 17.90
N ALA A 117 5.24 9.66 16.99
CA ALA A 117 6.31 9.39 16.03
C ALA A 117 6.42 10.49 14.97
N ALA A 118 7.65 10.76 14.51
CA ALA A 118 7.87 11.68 13.41
C ALA A 118 7.48 11.03 12.07
N VAL A 119 6.69 11.74 11.26
CA VAL A 119 6.09 11.19 10.02
C VAL A 119 6.40 11.99 8.75
N CYS A 120 7.25 13.03 8.82
CA CYS A 120 7.42 13.96 7.69
C CYS A 120 7.99 13.30 6.42
N ALA A 121 8.77 12.23 6.55
CA ALA A 121 9.32 11.47 5.44
C ALA A 121 8.53 10.19 5.12
N GLY A 122 7.46 9.88 5.87
CA GLY A 122 6.64 8.69 5.65
C GLY A 122 5.96 8.66 4.28
N ASN A 123 5.50 9.81 3.78
CA ASN A 123 4.97 9.88 2.42
C ASN A 123 6.08 9.77 1.37
N PRO A 124 7.08 10.67 1.27
CA PRO A 124 8.00 10.63 0.15
C PRO A 124 8.97 9.43 0.14
N ILE A 125 9.23 8.79 1.29
CA ILE A 125 10.17 7.65 1.38
C ILE A 125 9.40 6.35 1.56
N THR A 126 8.72 6.17 2.69
CA THR A 126 8.11 4.87 3.04
C THR A 126 6.95 4.48 2.12
N SER A 127 6.19 5.43 1.58
CA SER A 127 5.15 5.11 0.60
C SER A 127 5.71 4.49 -0.69
N GLN A 128 6.94 4.85 -1.08
CA GLN A 128 7.61 4.28 -2.25
C GLN A 128 7.97 2.82 -1.97
N ARG A 129 8.52 2.52 -0.79
CA ARG A 129 8.79 1.13 -0.40
C ARG A 129 7.52 0.28 -0.31
N VAL A 130 6.42 0.84 0.22
CA VAL A 130 5.12 0.17 0.18
C VAL A 130 4.67 -0.08 -1.26
N THR A 131 4.82 0.91 -2.14
CA THR A 131 4.48 0.79 -3.58
C THR A 131 5.28 -0.35 -4.21
N ASP A 132 6.59 -0.40 -4.00
CA ASP A 132 7.46 -1.47 -4.51
C ASP A 132 7.05 -2.84 -4.01
N VAL A 133 6.78 -2.99 -2.72
CA VAL A 133 6.34 -4.26 -2.12
C VAL A 133 5.00 -4.71 -2.70
N VAL A 134 4.04 -3.79 -2.89
CA VAL A 134 2.76 -4.13 -3.51
C VAL A 134 2.98 -4.55 -4.97
N ILE A 135 3.69 -3.77 -5.79
CA ILE A 135 3.97 -4.13 -7.19
C ILE A 135 4.69 -5.48 -7.29
N LYS A 136 5.69 -5.72 -6.42
CA LYS A 136 6.45 -6.97 -6.34
C LYS A 136 5.56 -8.15 -5.99
N ALA A 137 4.60 -7.99 -5.06
CA ALA A 137 3.66 -9.05 -4.71
C ALA A 137 2.78 -9.45 -5.90
N PHE A 138 2.42 -8.50 -6.77
CA PHE A 138 1.67 -8.76 -8.01
C PHE A 138 2.55 -9.18 -9.20
N GLU A 139 3.85 -9.45 -8.97
CA GLU A 139 4.84 -9.83 -10.01
C GLU A 139 4.90 -8.85 -11.19
N ALA A 140 4.53 -7.59 -10.97
CA ALA A 140 4.69 -6.52 -11.94
C ALA A 140 6.11 -5.92 -11.85
N CYS A 141 6.54 -5.19 -12.88
CA CYS A 141 7.85 -4.52 -12.87
C CYS A 141 7.93 -3.55 -11.68
N ALA A 142 8.79 -3.86 -10.71
CA ALA A 142 8.96 -3.15 -9.44
C ALA A 142 10.41 -2.66 -9.26
N ALA A 143 10.65 -1.76 -8.29
CA ALA A 143 11.98 -1.36 -7.81
C ALA A 143 12.89 -0.68 -8.86
N SER A 144 12.37 0.32 -9.59
CA SER A 144 13.18 1.17 -10.50
C SER A 144 13.96 2.26 -9.74
N GLN A 145 13.25 3.02 -8.88
CA GLN A 145 13.82 3.94 -7.88
C GLN A 145 12.86 3.91 -6.68
N GLY A 146 13.23 3.23 -5.59
CA GLY A 146 12.34 2.95 -4.45
C GLY A 146 12.17 4.08 -3.43
N ASP A 147 12.61 5.29 -3.80
CA ASP A 147 12.73 6.43 -2.90
C ASP A 147 12.73 7.75 -3.70
N CYS A 148 12.07 8.79 -3.17
CA CYS A 148 12.03 10.10 -3.81
C CYS A 148 13.32 10.88 -3.54
N ASN A 149 13.78 11.66 -4.53
CA ASN A 149 14.79 12.69 -4.30
C ASN A 149 14.15 13.87 -3.55
N VAL A 150 14.19 13.85 -2.22
CA VAL A 150 13.56 14.87 -1.37
C VAL A 150 14.54 15.99 -1.04
N VAL A 151 14.17 17.23 -1.37
CA VAL A 151 14.80 18.44 -0.84
C VAL A 151 13.78 19.14 0.05
N SER A 152 14.04 19.17 1.36
CA SER A 152 13.14 19.79 2.35
C SER A 152 13.70 21.10 2.88
N PHE A 153 12.83 22.10 3.04
CA PHE A 153 13.13 23.36 3.72
C PHE A 153 12.25 23.47 4.95
N GLY A 154 12.82 23.95 6.06
CA GLY A 154 12.11 24.26 7.29
C GLY A 154 12.55 25.62 7.81
N ILE A 155 11.61 26.34 8.42
CA ILE A 155 11.91 27.47 9.28
C ILE A 155 11.76 26.97 10.72
N ASP A 156 12.67 27.37 11.61
CA ASP A 156 12.55 27.04 13.04
C ASP A 156 11.15 27.46 13.52
N GLY A 157 10.51 26.60 14.32
CA GLY A 157 9.12 26.77 14.79
C GLY A 157 8.86 27.99 15.68
N ASN A 158 9.76 28.98 15.68
CA ASN A 158 9.61 30.29 16.30
C ASN A 158 8.94 31.28 15.34
N ILE A 159 7.70 30.97 14.93
CA ILE A 159 6.82 31.91 14.21
C ILE A 159 5.70 32.35 15.14
#